data_AF-A0A0A8Y581-F1
#
_entry.id   AF-A0A0A8Y581-F1
#
_cell.length_a   1.000
_cell.length_b   1.000
_cell.length_c   1.000
_cell.angle_alpha   90.00
_cell.angle_beta   90.00
_cell.angle_gamma   90.00
#
_symmetry.space_group_name_H-M   'P 1'
#
loop_
_entity.id
_entity.type
_entity.pdbx_description
1 polymer ?
#
loop_
_entity_poly.entity_id
_entity_poly.type
_entity_poly.pdbx_seq_one_letter_code
_entity_poly.pdbx_strand_id
1 'polypeptide(L)' 'MLSTVLNYTALRLLGESVDDGPDMSMPKARKWIHDHGGATMIPILGKVWLSVTIL' A
#
# COMPACT_ATOMS: atom_id res chain seq x y z
N MET A 1 -1.96 3.44 8.61
CA MET A 1 -2.66 2.23 8.13
C MET A 1 -3.41 2.52 6.84
N LEU A 2 -4.52 3.28 6.84
CA LEU A 2 -5.26 3.63 5.62
C LEU A 2 -4.39 4.37 4.57
N SER A 3 -3.81 5.51 4.93
CA SER A 3 -2.99 6.32 4.01
C SER A 3 -1.77 5.55 3.49
N THR A 4 -1.03 4.85 4.36
CA THR A 4 0.14 4.05 3.96
C THR A 4 -0.19 2.98 2.94
N VAL A 5 -1.31 2.26 3.13
CA VAL A 5 -1.72 1.22 2.19
C VAL A 5 -2.18 1.84 0.88
N LEU A 6 -3.04 2.86 0.91
CA LEU A 6 -3.54 3.51 -0.30
C LEU A 6 -2.41 4.14 -1.14
N ASN A 7 -1.44 4.81 -0.49
CA ASN A 7 -0.31 5.39 -1.18
C ASN A 7 0.58 4.30 -1.80
N TYR A 8 0.81 3.19 -1.08
CA TYR A 8 1.54 2.04 -1.62
C TYR A 8 0.83 1.43 -2.85
N THR A 9 -0.50 1.26 -2.82
CA THR A 9 -1.24 0.78 -4.00
C THR A 9 -1.23 1.78 -5.15
N ALA A 10 -1.35 3.08 -4.87
CA ALA A 10 -1.31 4.12 -5.90
C ALA A 10 0.06 4.17 -6.61
N LEU A 11 1.16 4.11 -5.86
CA LEU A 11 2.52 4.07 -6.43
C LEU A 11 2.70 2.79 -7.28
N ARG A 12 2.14 1.67 -6.83
CA ARG A 12 2.16 0.42 -7.59
C ARG A 12 1.33 0.47 -8.88
N LEU A 13 0.21 1.20 -8.88
CA LEU A 13 -0.59 1.44 -10.08
C LEU A 13 0.08 2.41 -11.05
N LEU A 14 0.84 3.39 -10.54
CA LEU A 14 1.63 4.31 -11.35
C LEU A 14 2.83 3.63 -12.02
N GLY A 15 3.06 2.34 -11.75
CA GLY A 15 4.13 1.56 -12.34
C GLY A 15 5.47 1.73 -11.64
N GLU A 16 5.47 2.32 -10.43
CA GLU A 16 6.69 2.43 -9.64
C GLU A 16 7.15 1.04 -9.20
N SER A 17 8.37 0.67 -9.59
CA SER A 17 8.92 -0.63 -9.24
C SER A 17 9.16 -0.68 -7.73
N VAL A 18 8.94 -1.86 -7.17
CA VAL A 18 9.08 -2.10 -5.73
C VAL A 18 10.52 -1.89 -5.27
N ASP A 19 11.46 -2.01 -6.20
CA ASP A 19 12.89 -2.02 -5.94
C ASP A 19 13.61 -0.74 -6.44
N ASP A 20 12.95 0.13 -7.21
CA ASP A 20 13.54 1.44 -7.55
C ASP A 20 12.96 2.55 -6.68
N GLY A 21 13.88 3.37 -6.18
CA GLY A 21 13.56 4.58 -5.43
C GLY A 21 14.71 4.91 -4.49
N PRO A 22 15.13 6.19 -4.41
CA PRO A 22 16.30 6.60 -3.63
C PRO A 22 16.21 6.27 -2.12
N ASP A 23 15.00 6.02 -1.61
CA ASP A 23 14.74 5.82 -0.18
C ASP A 23 14.27 4.42 0.24
N MET A 24 14.16 3.47 -0.70
CA MET A 24 13.50 2.17 -0.46
C MET A 24 12.12 2.35 0.22
N SER A 25 11.36 3.35 -0.23
CA SER A 25 10.04 3.73 0.30
C SER A 25 9.00 2.62 0.10
N MET A 26 8.99 1.95 -1.05
CA MET A 26 8.10 0.82 -1.34
C MET A 26 8.36 -0.42 -0.47
N PRO A 27 9.62 -0.89 -0.32
CA PRO A 27 9.95 -1.98 0.58
C PRO A 27 9.64 -1.66 2.05
N LYS A 28 9.93 -0.43 2.50
CA LYS A 28 9.60 0.04 3.85
C LYS A 28 8.09 0.07 4.09
N ALA A 29 7.31 0.62 3.17
CA ALA A 29 5.85 0.65 3.26
C ALA A 29 5.27 -0.77 3.32
N ARG A 30 5.75 -1.67 2.45
CA ARG A 30 5.35 -3.08 2.46
C ARG A 30 5.67 -3.77 3.79
N LYS A 31 6.90 -3.61 4.30
CA LYS A 31 7.31 -4.16 5.60
C LYS A 31 6.44 -3.61 6.73
N TRP A 32 6.19 -2.30 6.73
CA TRP A 32 5.35 -1.65 7.73
C TRP A 32 3.91 -2.18 7.70
N ILE A 33 3.34 -2.40 6.51
CA ILE A 33 2.00 -2.99 6.34
C ILE A 33 1.96 -4.42 6.90
N HIS A 34 2.97 -5.25 6.63
CA HIS A 34 3.04 -6.61 7.18
C HIS A 34 3.22 -6.61 8.71
N ASP A 35 4.14 -5.80 9.25
CA ASP A 35 4.43 -5.73 10.68
C ASP A 35 3.21 -5.22 11.50
N HIS A 36 2.26 -4.51 10.87
CA HIS A 36 1.06 -3.97 11.51
C HIS A 36 -0.22 -4.79 11.24
N GLY A 37 -0.10 -6.07 10.84
CA GLY A 37 -1.24 -6.97 10.68
C GLY A 37 -1.92 -6.93 9.29
N GLY A 38 -1.24 -6.37 8.29
CA GLY A 38 -1.64 -6.39 6.89
C GLY A 38 -2.77 -5.42 6.54
N ALA A 39 -3.25 -5.51 5.29
CA ALA A 39 -4.36 -4.69 4.79
C ALA A 39 -5.72 -5.02 5.45
N THR A 40 -5.77 -6.05 6.30
CA THR A 40 -6.93 -6.51 7.06
C THR A 40 -7.37 -5.52 8.14
N MET A 41 -6.43 -4.73 8.69
CA MET A 41 -6.67 -3.73 9.75
C MET A 41 -7.09 -2.35 9.22
N ILE A 42 -7.31 -2.23 7.91
CA ILE A 42 -7.74 -0.97 7.31
C ILE A 42 -9.22 -0.73 7.62
N PRO A 43 -9.62 0.51 7.99
CA PRO A 43 -11.02 0.88 8.17
C PRO A 43 -11.83 0.59 6.89
N ILE A 44 -13.15 0.37 7.04
CA ILE A 44 -14.06 -0.05 5.95
C ILE A 44 -13.88 0.75 4.65
N LEU A 45 -13.61 2.06 4.75
CA LEU A 45 -13.37 2.94 3.60
C LEU A 45 -12.18 2.50 2.75
N GLY A 46 -11.07 2.06 3.35
CA GLY A 46 -9.92 1.58 2.58
C GLY A 46 -10.13 0.20 1.97
N LYS A 47 -11.04 -0.61 2.51
CA LYS A 47 -11.45 -1.86 1.86
C LYS A 47 -12.22 -1.58 0.57
N VAL A 48 -13.13 -0.61 0.58
CA VAL A 48 -13.86 -0.16 -0.62
C VAL A 48 -12.89 0.33 -1.70
N TRP A 49 -11.95 1.21 -1.33
CA TRP A 49 -10.96 1.72 -2.28
C TRP A 49 -10.07 0.60 -2.84
N LEU A 50 -9.60 -0.33 -2.02
CA LEU A 50 -8.82 -1.48 -2.52
C LEU A 50 -9.62 -2.36 -3.48
N SER A 51 -10.91 -2.61 -3.21
CA SER A 51 -11.77 -3.37 -4.12
C SER A 51 -11.97 -2.68 -5.47
N VAL A 52 -12.15 -1.35 -5.48
CA VAL A 52 -12.30 -0.57 -6.72
C VAL A 52 -11.00 -0.50 -7.52
N THR A 53 -9.86 -0.46 -6.82
CA THR A 53 -8.53 -0.29 -7.42
C THR A 53 -7.97 -1.59 -8.02
N ILE A 54 -8.49 -2.75 -7.59
CA ILE A 54 -8.05 -4.10 -8.03
C ILE A 54 -9.01 -4.71 -9.09
N LEU A 55 -10.19 -4.11 -9.30
CA LEU A 55 -11.12 -4.43 -10.41
C LEU A 55 -10.66 -3.78 -11.71
#